data_AF-A0A2N3D4C6-F1
#
_entry.id   AF-A0A2N3D4C6-F1
#
_cell.length_a   1.000
_cell.length_b   1.000
_cell.length_c   1.000
_cell.angle_alpha   90.00
_cell.angle_beta   90.00
_cell.angle_gamma   90.00
#
_symmetry.space_group_name_H-M   'P 1'
#
loop_
_entity.id
_entity.type
_entity.pdbx_description
1 polymer ?
#
loop_
_entity_poly.entity_id
_entity_poly.type
_entity_poly.pdbx_seq_one_letter_code
_entity_poly.pdbx_strand_id
1 'polypeptide(L)'
;MAETPPARFTYLSGAALAIALSGPIFVVILAIGWTVQNLAESDTQRIGIALLLMTLPIAFAIGAILSALPILIGGWAMGKAGWRYPRTRHPLIWAIAGALLATIPAAPMDFTDEPSMLATAMLTGAICASIVRYFTRWSDDSV
;
A
#
# COMPACT_ATOMS: atom_id res chain seq x y z
N MET A 1 -37.80 -19.17 1.34
CA MET A 1 -36.62 -18.34 0.98
C MET A 1 -35.45 -18.89 1.78
N ALA A 2 -34.50 -19.55 1.13
CA ALA A 2 -33.32 -20.06 1.83
C ALA A 2 -32.46 -18.86 2.25
N GLU A 3 -32.14 -18.76 3.54
CA GLU A 3 -31.18 -17.77 4.03
C GLU A 3 -29.81 -18.09 3.44
N THR A 4 -29.30 -17.21 2.57
CA THR A 4 -27.92 -17.30 2.12
C THR A 4 -27.00 -17.09 3.32
N PRO A 5 -26.07 -18.03 3.61
CA PRO A 5 -25.17 -17.89 4.75
C PRO A 5 -24.39 -16.57 4.67
N PRO A 6 -24.05 -15.95 5.82
CA PRO A 6 -23.38 -14.66 5.83
C PRO A 6 -22.07 -14.74 5.05
N ALA A 7 -21.85 -13.79 4.15
CA ALA A 7 -20.62 -13.65 3.39
C ALA A 7 -19.41 -13.62 4.31
N ARG A 8 -18.48 -14.58 4.17
CA ARG A 8 -17.24 -14.61 4.93
C ARG A 8 -16.05 -14.39 4.00
N PHE A 9 -15.22 -13.42 4.35
CA PHE A 9 -13.90 -13.23 3.77
C PHE A 9 -12.90 -12.97 4.88
N THR A 10 -11.66 -13.37 4.67
CA THR A 10 -10.55 -13.10 5.59
C THR A 10 -9.53 -12.25 4.88
N TYR A 11 -9.07 -11.16 5.50
CA TYR A 11 -8.07 -10.24 4.93
C TYR A 11 -7.12 -9.65 6.00
N LEU A 12 -7.40 -9.90 7.28
CA LEU A 12 -6.72 -9.25 8.41
C LEU A 12 -5.22 -9.58 8.48
N SER A 13 -4.83 -10.79 8.11
CA SER A 13 -3.41 -11.18 8.06
C SER A 13 -2.64 -10.37 7.01
N GLY A 14 -3.22 -10.20 5.82
CA GLY A 14 -2.67 -9.35 4.77
C GLY A 14 -2.62 -7.88 5.17
N ALA A 15 -3.67 -7.39 5.84
CA ALA A 15 -3.72 -6.03 6.36
C ALA A 15 -2.62 -5.79 7.42
N ALA A 16 -2.48 -6.68 8.39
CA ALA A 16 -1.45 -6.58 9.42
C ALA A 16 -0.03 -6.56 8.81
N LEU A 17 0.23 -7.43 7.85
CA LEU A 17 1.51 -7.46 7.15
C LEU A 17 1.76 -6.18 6.33
N ALA A 18 0.76 -5.71 5.58
CA ALA A 18 0.87 -4.47 4.79
C ALA A 18 1.10 -3.24 5.69
N ILE A 19 0.45 -3.18 6.85
CA ILE A 19 0.65 -2.10 7.84
C ILE A 19 2.07 -2.14 8.37
N ALA A 20 2.56 -3.30 8.78
CA ALA A 20 3.93 -3.45 9.28
C ALA A 20 4.98 -3.09 8.22
N LEU A 21 4.73 -3.41 6.94
CA LEU A 21 5.69 -3.14 5.86
C LEU A 21 5.53 -1.77 5.20
N SER A 22 4.47 -1.02 5.50
CA SER A 22 4.15 0.25 4.82
C SER A 22 5.29 1.27 4.86
N GLY A 23 5.89 1.48 6.03
CA GLY A 23 7.05 2.37 6.21
C GLY A 23 8.26 1.92 5.39
N PRO A 24 8.75 0.68 5.56
CA PRO A 24 9.85 0.13 4.76
C PRO A 24 9.59 0.19 3.24
N ILE A 25 8.38 -0.14 2.78
CA ILE A 25 8.00 -0.08 1.37
C ILE A 25 8.15 1.37 0.86
N PHE A 26 7.62 2.35 1.60
CA PHE A 26 7.73 3.76 1.24
C PHE A 26 9.19 4.21 1.13
N VAL A 27 10.01 3.90 2.13
CA VAL A 27 11.45 4.26 2.15
C VAL A 27 12.20 3.63 0.97
N VAL A 28 11.94 2.35 0.67
CA VAL A 28 12.59 1.66 -0.46
C VAL A 28 12.20 2.28 -1.80
N ILE A 29 10.92 2.57 -2.01
CA ILE A 29 10.46 3.20 -3.25
C ILE A 29 11.06 4.60 -3.40
N LEU A 30 11.10 5.37 -2.31
CA LEU A 30 11.70 6.69 -2.28
C LEU A 30 13.20 6.62 -2.61
N ALA A 31 13.93 5.66 -2.03
CA ALA A 31 15.35 5.43 -2.30
C ALA A 31 15.61 5.09 -3.78
N ILE A 32 14.74 4.26 -4.37
CA ILE A 32 14.81 3.90 -5.79
C ILE A 32 14.56 5.14 -6.65
N GLY A 33 13.49 5.90 -6.37
CA GLY A 33 13.16 7.12 -7.11
C GLY A 33 14.30 8.15 -7.07
N TRP A 34 14.86 8.36 -5.89
CA TRP A 34 16.00 9.25 -5.70
C TRP A 34 17.27 8.76 -6.41
N THR A 35 17.56 7.46 -6.38
CA THR A 35 18.67 6.86 -7.11
C THR A 35 18.54 7.06 -8.62
N VAL A 36 17.33 6.88 -9.17
CA VAL A 36 17.05 7.08 -10.59
C VAL A 36 17.24 8.55 -11.00
N GLN A 37 16.89 9.50 -10.13
CA GLN A 37 17.05 10.93 -10.42
C GLN A 37 18.51 11.40 -10.35
N ASN A 38 19.34 10.77 -9.50
CA ASN A 38 20.70 11.23 -9.21
C ASN A 38 21.79 10.30 -9.78
N LEU A 39 21.49 9.57 -10.86
CA LEU A 39 22.39 8.60 -11.51
C LEU A 39 23.78 9.14 -11.87
N ALA A 40 23.97 10.47 -11.97
CA ALA A 40 25.22 11.10 -12.36
C ALA A 40 26.13 11.52 -11.18
N GLU A 41 25.66 11.49 -9.93
CA GLU A 41 26.40 12.03 -8.77
C GLU A 41 26.72 10.96 -7.71
N SER A 42 27.88 10.31 -7.81
CA SER A 42 28.20 9.12 -6.99
C SER A 42 28.38 9.39 -5.49
N ASP A 43 28.90 10.56 -5.11
CA ASP A 43 29.26 10.86 -3.71
C ASP A 43 28.07 11.41 -2.92
N THR A 44 27.27 12.29 -3.54
CA THR A 44 25.97 12.73 -3.01
C THR A 44 25.05 11.52 -2.78
N GLN A 45 25.11 10.52 -3.69
CA GLN A 45 24.29 9.31 -3.65
C GLN A 45 24.45 8.49 -2.37
N ARG A 46 25.69 8.30 -1.91
CA ARG A 46 25.99 7.46 -0.74
C ARG A 46 25.50 8.07 0.56
N ILE A 47 25.65 9.39 0.70
CA ILE A 47 25.23 10.12 1.91
C ILE A 47 23.70 10.15 1.99
N GLY A 48 23.01 10.39 0.87
CA GLY A 48 21.55 10.41 0.82
C GLY A 48 20.93 9.07 1.18
N ILE A 49 21.43 7.95 0.64
CA ILE A 49 20.94 6.60 0.98
C ILE A 49 21.20 6.27 2.45
N ALA A 50 22.37 6.61 2.98
CA ALA A 50 22.68 6.36 4.39
C ALA A 50 21.72 7.10 5.33
N LEU A 51 21.43 8.38 5.05
CA LEU A 51 20.46 9.17 5.81
C LEU A 51 19.04 8.61 5.68
N LEU A 52 18.64 8.17 4.49
CA LEU A 52 17.32 7.55 4.26
C LEU A 52 17.16 6.22 5.03
N LEU A 53 18.23 5.44 5.15
CA LEU A 53 18.22 4.20 5.92
C LEU A 53 18.20 4.46 7.43
N MET A 54 18.82 5.56 7.90
CA MET A 54 18.75 5.96 9.30
C MET A 54 17.34 6.38 9.73
N THR A 55 16.50 6.87 8.81
CA THR A 55 15.10 7.23 9.11
C THR A 55 14.15 6.02 9.08
N LEU A 56 14.62 4.84 8.67
CA LEU A 56 13.81 3.63 8.51
C LEU A 56 13.05 3.21 9.79
N PRO A 57 13.61 3.27 11.02
CA PRO A 57 12.86 2.98 12.24
C PRO A 57 11.71 3.95 12.51
N ILE A 58 11.92 5.24 12.23
CA ILE A 58 10.90 6.29 12.40
C ILE A 58 9.82 6.11 11.33
N ALA A 59 10.23 5.86 10.08
CA ALA A 59 9.34 5.60 8.97
C ALA A 59 8.48 4.34 9.19
N PHE A 60 9.02 3.31 9.85
CA PHE A 60 8.26 2.13 10.25
C PHE A 60 7.10 2.49 11.17
N ALA A 61 7.38 3.23 12.26
CA ALA A 61 6.35 3.62 13.23
C ALA A 61 5.30 4.56 12.62
N ILE A 62 5.75 5.63 11.97
CA ILE A 62 4.84 6.62 11.36
C ILE A 62 4.04 5.99 10.23
N GLY A 63 4.70 5.23 9.34
CA GLY A 63 4.07 4.54 8.23
C GLY A 63 2.99 3.57 8.70
N ALA A 64 3.27 2.76 9.73
CA ALA A 64 2.30 1.84 10.30
C ALA A 64 1.08 2.58 10.88
N ILE A 65 1.29 3.66 11.63
CA ILE A 65 0.21 4.45 12.23
C ILE A 65 -0.67 5.10 11.14
N LEU A 66 -0.06 5.77 10.17
CA LEU A 66 -0.78 6.49 9.13
C LEU A 66 -1.50 5.54 8.15
N SER A 67 -0.90 4.38 7.87
CA SER A 67 -1.45 3.42 6.90
C SER A 67 -2.50 2.48 7.51
N ALA A 68 -2.53 2.29 8.83
CA ALA A 68 -3.43 1.35 9.49
C ALA A 68 -4.89 1.54 9.09
N LEU A 69 -5.40 2.76 9.24
CA LEU A 69 -6.80 3.08 8.97
C LEU A 69 -7.18 2.88 7.48
N PRO A 70 -6.47 3.46 6.49
CA PRO A 70 -6.82 3.25 5.08
C PRO A 70 -6.62 1.80 4.63
N ILE A 71 -5.63 1.06 5.13
CA ILE A 71 -5.44 -0.36 4.79
C ILE A 71 -6.58 -1.21 5.35
N LEU A 72 -6.98 -1.01 6.61
CA LEU A 72 -8.06 -1.79 7.23
C LEU A 72 -9.41 -1.52 6.56
N ILE A 73 -9.74 -0.24 6.33
CA ILE A 73 -11.01 0.16 5.71
C ILE A 73 -11.02 -0.22 4.23
N GLY A 74 -9.94 0.06 3.50
CA GLY A 74 -9.81 -0.27 2.08
C GLY A 74 -9.86 -1.77 1.83
N GLY A 75 -9.14 -2.56 2.65
CA GLY A 75 -9.15 -4.02 2.59
C GLY A 75 -10.53 -4.61 2.88
N TRP A 76 -11.23 -4.08 3.89
CA TRP A 76 -12.62 -4.49 4.18
C TRP A 76 -13.57 -4.16 3.03
N ALA A 77 -13.52 -2.93 2.52
CA ALA A 77 -14.41 -2.46 1.46
C ALA A 77 -14.19 -3.27 0.16
N MET A 78 -12.93 -3.49 -0.22
CA MET A 78 -12.57 -4.29 -1.38
C MET A 78 -12.87 -5.78 -1.19
N GLY A 79 -12.69 -6.32 0.02
CA GLY A 79 -13.09 -7.69 0.35
C GLY A 79 -14.61 -7.88 0.20
N LYS A 80 -15.40 -6.95 0.72
CA LYS A 80 -16.87 -6.94 0.58
C LYS A 80 -17.31 -6.75 -0.88
N ALA A 81 -16.63 -5.89 -1.64
CA ALA A 81 -16.87 -5.72 -3.07
C ALA A 81 -16.55 -7.01 -3.85
N GLY A 82 -15.46 -7.71 -3.48
CA GLY A 82 -15.04 -9.00 -4.05
C GLY A 82 -16.10 -10.08 -3.92
N TRP A 83 -16.86 -10.07 -2.83
CA TRP A 83 -17.98 -10.98 -2.63
C TRP A 83 -19.16 -10.69 -3.55
N ARG A 84 -19.54 -9.41 -3.70
CA ARG A 84 -20.68 -9.00 -4.55
C ARG A 84 -20.35 -9.03 -6.04
N TYR A 85 -19.09 -8.74 -6.40
CA TYR A 85 -18.63 -8.57 -7.76
C TYR A 85 -17.30 -9.32 -7.97
N PRO A 86 -17.32 -10.57 -8.48
CA PRO A 86 -16.13 -11.39 -8.64
C PRO A 86 -15.01 -10.73 -9.46
N ARG A 87 -15.37 -9.84 -10.41
CA ARG A 87 -14.39 -9.07 -11.19
C ARG A 87 -13.46 -8.23 -10.31
N THR A 88 -13.95 -7.71 -9.18
CA THR A 88 -13.15 -6.89 -8.25
C THR A 88 -12.11 -7.70 -7.48
N ARG A 89 -12.13 -9.04 -7.57
CA ARG A 89 -11.06 -9.91 -7.07
C ARG A 89 -9.81 -9.85 -7.95
N HIS A 90 -9.79 -9.15 -9.07
CA HIS A 90 -8.59 -9.06 -9.90
C HIS A 90 -7.47 -8.26 -9.20
N PRO A 91 -6.21 -8.74 -9.14
CA PRO A 91 -5.12 -8.06 -8.44
C PRO A 91 -4.88 -6.62 -8.91
N LEU A 92 -4.98 -6.38 -10.22
CA LEU A 92 -4.80 -5.05 -10.79
C LEU A 92 -5.81 -4.02 -10.25
N ILE A 93 -7.05 -4.43 -9.97
CA ILE A 93 -8.08 -3.52 -9.43
C ILE A 93 -7.73 -3.10 -8.01
N TRP A 94 -7.18 -4.02 -7.21
CA TRP A 94 -6.68 -3.71 -5.87
C TRP A 94 -5.48 -2.77 -5.92
N ALA A 95 -4.53 -3.03 -6.81
CA ALA A 95 -3.36 -2.16 -6.99
C ALA A 95 -3.78 -0.73 -7.38
N ILE A 96 -4.68 -0.59 -8.36
CA ILE A 96 -5.22 0.71 -8.79
C ILE A 96 -5.97 1.39 -7.65
N ALA A 97 -6.86 0.68 -6.94
CA ALA A 97 -7.59 1.24 -5.81
C ALA A 97 -6.65 1.72 -4.70
N GLY A 98 -5.61 0.94 -4.38
CA GLY A 98 -4.58 1.31 -3.41
C GLY A 98 -3.79 2.55 -3.83
N ALA A 99 -3.38 2.62 -5.11
CA ALA A 99 -2.69 3.78 -5.66
C ALA A 99 -3.53 5.06 -5.54
N LEU A 100 -4.81 4.99 -5.92
CA LEU A 100 -5.74 6.11 -5.84
C LEU A 100 -6.04 6.50 -4.39
N LEU A 101 -6.18 5.54 -3.48
CA LEU A 101 -6.46 5.85 -2.07
C LEU A 101 -5.25 6.53 -1.39
N ALA A 102 -4.04 6.18 -1.80
CA ALA A 102 -2.81 6.76 -1.26
C ALA A 102 -2.61 8.24 -1.65
N THR A 103 -3.31 8.75 -2.67
CA THR A 103 -3.24 10.19 -3.02
C THR A 103 -4.02 11.07 -2.04
N ILE A 104 -5.01 10.52 -1.34
CA ILE A 104 -5.84 11.27 -0.37
C ILE A 104 -4.99 11.84 0.78
N PRO A 105 -4.18 11.04 1.51
CA PRO A 105 -3.31 11.59 2.54
C PRO A 105 -2.14 12.40 1.97
N ALA A 106 -1.81 12.26 0.68
CA ALA A 106 -0.75 13.02 0.02
C ALA A 106 -1.20 14.46 -0.33
N ALA A 107 -2.49 14.66 -0.66
CA ALA A 107 -3.04 15.96 -1.03
C ALA A 107 -2.81 17.08 0.01
N PRO A 108 -3.04 16.89 1.32
CA PRO A 108 -2.80 17.94 2.32
C PRO A 108 -1.33 18.14 2.69
N MET A 109 -0.40 17.33 2.17
CA MET A 109 1.03 17.41 2.47
C MET A 109 1.83 18.13 1.38
N ASP A 110 1.17 18.82 0.44
CA ASP A 110 1.75 19.45 -0.75
C ASP A 110 2.57 18.48 -1.64
N PHE A 111 2.37 17.17 -1.49
CA PHE A 111 3.04 16.16 -2.30
C PHE A 111 2.57 16.17 -3.76
N THR A 112 1.50 16.90 -4.08
CA THR A 112 1.01 17.06 -5.45
C THR A 112 1.93 17.93 -6.31
N ASP A 113 2.70 18.83 -5.69
CA ASP A 113 3.65 19.70 -6.39
C ASP A 113 5.00 19.01 -6.63
N GLU A 114 5.21 17.85 -6.01
CA GLU A 114 6.42 17.03 -6.14
C GLU A 114 6.08 15.66 -6.76
N PRO A 115 6.18 15.49 -8.10
CA PRO A 115 5.76 14.28 -8.79
C PRO A 115 6.42 12.98 -8.28
N SER A 116 7.65 13.07 -7.77
CA SER A 116 8.37 11.95 -7.12
C SER A 116 7.66 11.45 -5.87
N MET A 117 7.18 12.36 -5.02
CA MET A 117 6.49 12.02 -3.77
C MET A 117 5.11 11.45 -4.05
N LEU A 118 4.37 12.04 -5.01
CA LEU A 118 3.10 11.50 -5.46
C LEU A 118 3.25 10.08 -6.04
N ALA A 119 4.24 9.86 -6.92
CA ALA A 119 4.51 8.54 -7.49
C ALA A 119 4.89 7.53 -6.40
N THR A 120 5.72 7.93 -5.43
CA THR A 120 6.10 7.10 -4.28
C THR A 120 4.89 6.68 -3.45
N ALA A 121 3.99 7.63 -3.15
CA ALA A 121 2.76 7.36 -2.42
C ALA A 121 1.84 6.38 -3.20
N MET A 122 1.64 6.62 -4.49
CA MET A 122 0.82 5.76 -5.35
C MET A 122 1.37 4.33 -5.43
N LEU A 123 2.68 4.17 -5.64
CA LEU A 123 3.33 2.86 -5.69
C LEU A 123 3.26 2.14 -4.34
N THR A 124 3.47 2.86 -3.23
CA THR A 124 3.33 2.31 -1.88
C THR A 124 1.91 1.79 -1.66
N GLY A 125 0.90 2.59 -1.99
CA GLY A 125 -0.51 2.21 -1.90
C GLY A 125 -0.84 0.98 -2.75
N ALA A 126 -0.34 0.93 -3.99
CA ALA A 126 -0.53 -0.20 -4.88
C ALA A 126 0.06 -1.50 -4.33
N ILE A 127 1.28 -1.44 -3.78
CA ILE A 127 1.96 -2.60 -3.20
C ILE A 127 1.24 -3.06 -1.93
N CYS A 128 0.89 -2.15 -1.02
CA CYS A 128 0.13 -2.48 0.18
C CYS A 128 -1.21 -3.16 -0.17
N ALA A 129 -1.97 -2.60 -1.11
CA ALA A 129 -3.23 -3.21 -1.54
C ALA A 129 -3.03 -4.58 -2.20
N SER A 130 -1.93 -4.76 -2.95
CA SER A 130 -1.58 -6.04 -3.55
C SER A 130 -1.22 -7.10 -2.49
N ILE A 131 -0.51 -6.71 -1.43
CA ILE A 131 -0.24 -7.58 -0.27
C ILE A 131 -1.56 -8.00 0.36
N VAL A 132 -2.44 -7.05 0.70
CA VAL A 132 -3.74 -7.38 1.29
C VAL A 132 -4.52 -8.32 0.39
N ARG A 133 -4.60 -8.02 -0.91
CA ARG A 133 -5.28 -8.87 -1.90
C ARG A 133 -4.75 -10.30 -1.92
N TYR A 134 -3.43 -10.48 -1.88
CA TYR A 134 -2.81 -11.81 -1.94
C TYR A 134 -3.25 -12.70 -0.77
N PHE A 135 -3.41 -12.13 0.41
CA PHE A 135 -3.87 -12.83 1.61
C PHE A 135 -5.40 -12.85 1.76
N THR A 136 -6.13 -12.05 0.98
CA THR A 136 -7.59 -12.07 1.02
C THR A 136 -8.14 -13.37 0.44
N ARG A 137 -8.99 -14.06 1.21
CA ARG A 137 -9.72 -15.27 0.79
C ARG A 137 -11.22 -15.05 0.90
N TRP A 138 -11.96 -15.50 -0.10
CA TRP A 138 -13.42 -15.51 -0.09
C TRP A 138 -13.94 -16.92 0.15
N SER A 139 -15.12 -17.06 0.79
CA SER A 139 -15.70 -18.35 1.16
C SER A 139 -16.02 -19.29 -0.01
N ASP A 140 -16.17 -18.72 -1.21
CA ASP A 140 -16.40 -19.44 -2.46
C ASP A 140 -15.12 -19.71 -3.25
N ASP A 141 -13.94 -19.31 -2.73
CA ASP A 141 -12.65 -19.79 -3.21
C ASP A 141 -12.46 -21.24 -2.71
N SER A 142 -13.24 -22.16 -3.27
CA SER A 142 -13.05 -23.59 -3.06
C SER A 142 -11.71 -23.99 -3.66
N VAL A 143 -10.83 -24.53 -2.81
CA VAL A 143 -9.76 -25.45 -3.23
C VAL A 143 -10.38 -26.63 -3.95
#